data_AF-A0AAD8YPG7-F1
#
_entry.id   AF-A0AAD8YPG7-F1
#
_cell.length_a   1.000
_cell.length_b   1.000
_cell.length_c   1.000
_cell.angle_alpha   90.00
_cell.angle_beta   90.00
_cell.angle_gamma   90.00
#
_symmetry.space_group_name_H-M   'P 1'
#
loop_
_entity.id
_entity.type
_entity.pdbx_description
1 polymer ?
#
loop_
_entity_poly.entity_id
_entity_poly.type
_entity_poly.pdbx_seq_one_letter_code
_entity_poly.pdbx_strand_id
1 'polypeptide(L)'
;MSLAVVAPQSLPQLRKYVSDAFGDIPNRQIKPPEDKAEVGKCTRCSDNADLSDFGTFEVTVELTPKGLNAIDDVCEAIFSYIQMMKTNPIPNYVFDENLQLDELEWRFTTKGQPTNYVQSLVTAMDKFPPSLYIAGPRRVALLETPTTLISSDQPRTSFKSNEQREILKSASTDLVNRLTVDNSFLTVFSKSFEGRQLKMRNGTVQHIM
;
A
#
# COMPACT_ATOMS: atom_id res chain seq x y z
N MET A 1 -6.05 -6.47 -20.88
CA MET A 1 -5.93 -7.79 -20.22
C MET A 1 -4.46 -8.04 -20.00
N SER A 2 -4.06 -8.31 -18.76
CA SER A 2 -2.67 -8.59 -18.40
C SER A 2 -2.55 -10.09 -18.12
N LEU A 3 -1.55 -10.74 -18.72
CA LEU A 3 -1.31 -12.18 -18.59
C LEU A 3 0.14 -12.39 -18.15
N ALA A 4 0.32 -13.17 -17.08
CA ALA A 4 1.62 -13.65 -16.65
C ALA A 4 1.64 -15.17 -16.63
N VAL A 5 2.72 -15.77 -17.14
CA VAL A 5 2.93 -17.22 -17.18
C VAL A 5 4.28 -17.53 -16.59
N VAL A 6 4.33 -18.46 -15.63
CA VAL A 6 5.57 -18.91 -14.97
C VAL A 6 5.65 -20.42 -15.12
N ALA A 7 6.70 -20.89 -15.80
CA ALA A 7 6.92 -22.30 -16.11
C ALA A 7 8.42 -22.56 -16.30
N PRO A 8 8.89 -23.82 -16.14
CA PRO A 8 10.31 -24.17 -16.25
C PRO A 8 10.84 -24.21 -17.70
N GLN A 9 10.00 -23.94 -18.70
CA GLN A 9 10.36 -24.01 -20.12
C GLN A 9 11.09 -22.74 -20.60
N SER A 10 11.70 -22.82 -21.79
CA SER A 10 12.42 -21.68 -22.37
C SER A 10 11.46 -20.55 -22.81
N LEU A 11 11.92 -19.30 -22.76
CA LEU A 11 11.13 -18.13 -23.17
C LEU A 11 10.56 -18.23 -24.60
N PRO A 12 11.30 -18.73 -25.62
CA PRO A 12 10.76 -18.90 -26.96
C PRO A 12 9.61 -19.92 -27.02
N GLN A 13 9.69 -21.01 -26.25
CA GLN A 13 8.63 -22.02 -26.16
C GLN A 13 7.38 -21.45 -25.48
N LEU A 14 7.56 -20.72 -24.38
CA LEU A 14 6.45 -20.07 -23.68
C LEU A 14 5.74 -19.05 -24.56
N ARG A 15 6.49 -18.27 -25.35
CA ARG A 15 5.90 -17.34 -26.31
C ARG A 15 5.03 -18.06 -27.34
N LYS A 16 5.49 -19.22 -27.84
CA LYS A 16 4.70 -20.04 -28.75
C LYS A 16 3.40 -20.50 -28.10
N TYR A 17 3.47 -21.07 -26.89
CA TYR A 17 2.27 -21.55 -26.18
C TYR A 17 1.27 -20.43 -25.87
N VAL A 18 1.75 -19.24 -25.49
CA VAL A 18 0.87 -18.10 -25.25
C VAL A 18 0.22 -17.63 -26.55
N SER A 19 0.97 -17.58 -27.66
CA SER A 19 0.43 -17.21 -28.97
C SER A 19 -0.60 -18.21 -29.46
N ASP A 20 -0.34 -19.51 -29.31
CA ASP A 20 -1.24 -20.59 -29.75
C ASP A 20 -2.53 -20.61 -28.91
N ALA A 21 -2.47 -20.31 -27.61
CA ALA A 21 -3.62 -20.39 -26.71
C ALA A 21 -4.44 -19.09 -26.61
N PHE A 22 -3.80 -17.93 -26.65
CA PHE A 22 -4.43 -16.62 -26.40
C PHE A 22 -4.46 -15.72 -27.64
N GLY A 23 -3.92 -16.15 -28.79
CA GLY A 23 -3.87 -15.36 -30.02
C GLY A 23 -5.24 -15.04 -30.63
N ASP A 24 -6.22 -15.92 -30.43
CA ASP A 24 -7.57 -15.80 -31.01
C ASP A 24 -8.49 -14.84 -30.23
N ILE A 25 -8.01 -14.24 -29.14
CA ILE A 25 -8.84 -13.38 -28.28
C ILE A 25 -9.06 -12.02 -28.96
N PRO A 26 -10.30 -11.65 -29.33
CA PRO A 26 -10.56 -10.39 -30.02
C PRO A 26 -10.40 -9.20 -29.07
N ASN A 27 -9.61 -8.20 -29.49
CA ASN A 27 -9.50 -6.96 -28.74
C ASN A 27 -10.73 -6.07 -28.98
N ARG A 28 -11.58 -5.92 -27.95
CA ARG A 28 -12.81 -5.11 -28.00
C ARG A 28 -12.58 -3.61 -27.79
N GLN A 29 -11.34 -3.16 -27.57
CA GLN A 29 -10.97 -1.75 -27.33
C GLN A 29 -11.85 -1.04 -26.29
N ILE A 30 -12.21 -1.77 -25.24
CA ILE A 30 -13.03 -1.23 -24.15
C ILE A 30 -12.16 -0.22 -23.40
N LYS A 31 -12.63 1.02 -23.27
CA LYS A 31 -11.99 2.00 -22.40
C LYS A 31 -12.07 1.49 -20.96
N PRO A 32 -10.96 1.48 -20.21
CA PRO A 32 -11.01 1.21 -18.77
C PRO A 32 -12.02 2.15 -18.11
N PRO A 33 -12.83 1.68 -17.14
CA PRO A 33 -13.66 2.58 -16.35
C PRO A 33 -12.76 3.68 -15.76
N GLU A 34 -13.14 4.94 -15.96
CA GLU A 34 -12.36 6.13 -15.64
C GLU A 34 -12.36 6.40 -14.12
N ASP A 35 -11.75 5.52 -13.33
CA ASP A 35 -11.41 5.78 -11.90
C ASP A 35 -9.93 5.44 -11.65
N LYS A 36 -9.04 5.90 -12.53
CA LYS A 36 -7.59 5.84 -12.30
C LYS A 36 -7.12 7.18 -11.71
N ALA A 37 -7.37 7.37 -10.42
CA ALA A 37 -6.72 8.42 -9.65
C ALA A 37 -5.18 8.26 -9.74
N GLU A 38 -4.50 9.40 -9.88
CA GLU A 38 -3.07 9.53 -10.11
C GLU A 38 -2.23 8.73 -9.10
N VAL A 39 -1.12 8.18 -9.60
CA VAL A 39 -0.21 7.29 -8.89
C VAL A 39 0.37 8.01 -7.68
N GLY A 40 -0.18 7.72 -6.51
CA GLY A 40 0.29 8.17 -5.20
C GLY A 40 -0.35 7.33 -4.11
N LYS A 41 -0.14 6.00 -4.13
CA LYS A 41 -0.77 5.09 -3.17
C LYS A 41 0.27 4.32 -2.35
N CYS A 42 0.19 4.52 -1.04
CA CYS A 42 0.92 3.81 0.00
C CYS A 42 0.80 2.29 -0.17
N THR A 43 1.93 1.57 -0.14
CA THR A 43 2.04 0.13 -0.43
C THR A 43 1.54 -0.79 0.71
N ARG A 44 0.74 -0.31 1.67
CA ARG A 44 0.20 -1.18 2.73
C ARG A 44 -1.09 -0.66 3.35
N CYS A 45 -2.16 -0.59 2.56
CA CYS A 45 -3.53 -0.46 3.07
C CYS A 45 -4.42 -1.45 2.29
N SER A 46 -5.32 -2.14 3.00
CA SER A 46 -6.14 -3.27 2.54
C SER A 46 -6.69 -3.11 1.11
N ASP A 47 -6.34 -4.04 0.22
CA ASP A 47 -6.76 -4.09 -1.19
C ASP A 47 -8.23 -4.58 -1.29
N ASN A 48 -9.20 -3.66 -1.27
CA ASN A 48 -10.51 -3.88 -1.86
C ASN A 48 -10.55 -3.15 -3.22
N ALA A 49 -10.68 -3.92 -4.31
CA ALA A 49 -10.49 -3.47 -5.69
C ALA A 49 -11.55 -2.49 -6.22
N ASP A 50 -12.61 -2.22 -5.46
CA ASP A 50 -13.75 -1.41 -5.91
C ASP A 50 -13.72 0.06 -5.44
N LEU A 51 -12.66 0.49 -4.74
CA LEU A 51 -12.52 1.85 -4.23
C LEU A 51 -11.10 2.39 -4.53
N SER A 52 -10.82 2.67 -5.80
CA SER A 52 -9.56 3.33 -6.19
C SER A 52 -9.39 4.73 -5.59
N ASP A 53 -10.46 5.33 -5.06
CA ASP A 53 -10.45 6.68 -4.47
C ASP A 53 -10.40 6.73 -2.94
N PHE A 54 -10.69 5.62 -2.26
CA PHE A 54 -10.69 5.57 -0.79
C PHE A 54 -9.59 4.64 -0.28
N GLY A 55 -8.73 5.19 0.58
CA GLY A 55 -7.77 4.42 1.37
C GLY A 55 -8.23 4.37 2.81
N THR A 56 -8.37 3.18 3.37
CA THR A 56 -8.67 2.99 4.80
C THR A 56 -7.38 2.71 5.55
N PHE A 57 -7.11 3.51 6.58
CA PHE A 57 -6.05 3.25 7.55
C PHE A 57 -6.68 2.63 8.80
N GLU A 58 -6.28 1.39 9.11
CA GLU A 58 -6.82 0.63 10.23
C GLU A 58 -5.75 0.44 11.31
N VAL A 59 -6.13 0.70 12.57
CA VAL A 59 -5.30 0.42 13.75
C VAL A 59 -6.04 -0.60 14.60
N THR A 60 -5.51 -1.82 14.66
CA THR A 60 -6.07 -2.90 15.48
C THR A 60 -5.31 -2.98 16.80
N VAL A 61 -6.03 -2.91 17.93
CA VAL A 61 -5.45 -3.00 19.28
C VAL A 61 -6.12 -4.12 20.05
N GLU A 62 -5.33 -4.99 20.67
CA GLU A 62 -5.83 -5.99 21.59
C GLU A 62 -6.03 -5.38 22.98
N LEU A 63 -7.25 -5.51 23.52
CA LEU A 63 -7.62 -4.91 24.80
C LEU A 63 -7.53 -5.91 25.95
N THR A 64 -6.99 -5.46 27.08
CA THR A 64 -7.12 -6.16 28.36
C THR A 64 -8.51 -5.91 28.97
N PRO A 65 -8.97 -6.70 29.97
CA PRO A 65 -10.25 -6.45 30.63
C PRO A 65 -10.38 -5.05 31.24
N LYS A 66 -9.26 -4.45 31.69
CA LYS A 66 -9.23 -3.05 32.15
C LYS A 66 -9.37 -2.07 30.99
N GLY A 67 -8.67 -2.33 29.88
CA GLY A 67 -8.77 -1.51 28.66
C GLY A 67 -10.17 -1.53 28.03
N LEU A 68 -10.91 -2.63 28.18
CA LEU A 68 -12.30 -2.71 27.73
C LEU A 68 -13.24 -1.77 28.53
N ASN A 69 -12.95 -1.51 29.80
CA ASN A 69 -13.73 -0.57 30.61
C ASN A 69 -13.35 0.90 30.36
N ALA A 70 -12.18 1.14 29.76
CA ALA A 70 -11.59 2.46 29.52
C ALA A 70 -11.25 2.65 28.04
N ILE A 71 -12.23 2.39 27.15
CA ILE A 71 -12.04 2.49 25.70
C ILE A 71 -11.74 3.93 25.28
N ASP A 72 -12.36 4.90 25.94
CA ASP A 72 -12.20 6.33 25.63
C ASP A 72 -10.75 6.77 25.86
N ASP A 73 -10.12 6.34 26.98
CA ASP A 73 -8.72 6.63 27.29
C ASP A 73 -7.77 6.02 26.25
N VAL A 74 -8.08 4.82 25.76
CA VAL A 74 -7.29 4.16 24.70
C VAL A 74 -7.40 4.93 23.39
N CYS A 75 -8.61 5.35 23.03
CA CYS A 75 -8.82 6.17 21.82
C CYS A 75 -8.11 7.52 21.95
N GLU A 76 -8.19 8.17 23.10
CA GLU A 76 -7.50 9.43 23.38
C GLU A 76 -5.98 9.26 23.25
N ALA A 77 -5.41 8.19 23.79
CA ALA A 77 -3.98 7.91 23.65
C ALA A 77 -3.54 7.77 22.18
N ILE A 78 -4.34 7.08 21.35
CA ILE A 78 -4.08 6.92 19.91
C ILE A 78 -4.12 8.28 19.20
N PHE A 79 -5.17 9.07 19.40
CA PHE A 79 -5.30 10.38 18.75
C PHE A 79 -4.29 11.40 19.28
N SER A 80 -3.92 11.34 20.55
CA SER A 80 -2.84 12.13 21.14
C SER A 80 -1.50 11.83 20.46
N TYR A 81 -1.21 10.55 20.17
CA TYR A 81 -0.02 10.17 19.41
C TYR A 81 -0.06 10.71 17.98
N ILE A 82 -1.21 10.64 17.30
CA ILE A 82 -1.38 11.23 15.96
C ILE A 82 -1.15 12.75 15.99
N GLN A 83 -1.66 13.44 17.02
CA GLN A 83 -1.45 14.88 17.20
C GLN A 83 0.03 15.23 17.44
N MET A 84 0.76 14.39 18.18
CA MET A 84 2.20 14.52 18.34
C MET A 84 2.93 14.39 16.99
N MET A 85 2.53 13.44 16.15
CA MET A 85 3.08 13.27 14.79
C MET A 85 2.77 14.44 13.85
N LYS A 86 1.65 15.16 14.06
CA LYS A 86 1.35 16.39 13.32
C LYS A 86 2.25 17.56 13.72
N THR A 87 2.59 17.64 15.01
CA THR A 87 3.37 18.75 15.58
C THR A 87 4.85 18.61 15.28
N ASN A 88 5.37 17.38 15.34
CA ASN A 88 6.78 17.08 15.10
C ASN A 88 6.97 16.52 13.68
N PRO A 89 7.74 17.18 12.80
CA PRO A 89 7.97 16.66 11.46
C PRO A 89 8.73 15.32 11.53
N ILE A 90 8.34 14.37 10.68
CA ILE A 90 9.04 13.09 10.56
C ILE A 90 10.49 13.37 10.15
N PRO A 91 11.48 12.91 10.93
CA PRO A 91 12.85 13.21 10.65
C PRO A 91 13.30 12.50 9.39
N ASN A 92 14.13 13.22 8.66
CA ASN A 92 14.64 12.86 7.35
C ASN A 92 15.22 11.43 7.31
N TYR A 93 16.02 11.04 8.31
CA TYR A 93 16.70 9.73 8.34
C TYR A 93 15.73 8.54 8.29
N VAL A 94 14.48 8.69 8.75
CA VAL A 94 13.47 7.62 8.73
C VAL A 94 13.15 7.19 7.31
N PHE A 95 13.05 8.15 6.39
CA PHE A 95 12.81 7.85 4.97
C PHE A 95 14.01 7.16 4.32
N ASP A 96 15.24 7.54 4.73
CA ASP A 96 16.47 6.92 4.22
C ASP A 96 16.59 5.47 4.71
N GLU A 97 16.27 5.24 5.99
CA GLU A 97 16.26 3.91 6.61
C GLU A 97 15.22 2.98 5.96
N ASN A 98 13.99 3.46 5.76
CA ASN A 98 12.95 2.67 5.08
C ASN A 98 13.38 2.29 3.65
N LEU A 99 14.01 3.20 2.91
CA LEU A 99 14.53 2.90 1.58
C LEU A 99 15.59 1.79 1.61
N GLN A 100 16.47 1.79 2.61
CA GLN A 100 17.50 0.77 2.78
C GLN A 100 16.89 -0.58 3.17
N LEU A 101 15.89 -0.59 4.06
CA LEU A 101 15.19 -1.81 4.46
C LEU A 101 14.49 -2.46 3.26
N ASP A 102 13.78 -1.69 2.44
CA ASP A 102 13.13 -2.18 1.22
C ASP A 102 14.14 -2.77 0.23
N GLU A 103 15.29 -2.11 0.05
CA GLU A 103 16.33 -2.59 -0.85
C GLU A 103 16.95 -3.91 -0.35
N LEU A 104 17.13 -4.06 0.96
CA LEU A 104 17.58 -5.30 1.58
C LEU A 104 16.53 -6.41 1.40
N GLU A 105 15.26 -6.13 1.67
CA GLU A 105 14.17 -7.08 1.46
C GLU A 105 14.12 -7.54 0.01
N TRP A 106 14.23 -6.61 -0.95
CA TRP A 106 14.27 -6.92 -2.38
C TRP A 106 15.46 -7.82 -2.75
N ARG A 107 16.67 -7.48 -2.31
CA ARG A 107 17.89 -8.23 -2.65
C ARG A 107 17.89 -9.65 -2.07
N PHE A 108 17.36 -9.82 -0.87
CA PHE A 108 17.33 -11.11 -0.17
C PHE A 108 15.98 -11.82 -0.29
N THR A 109 15.10 -11.37 -1.19
CA THR A 109 13.82 -12.04 -1.46
C THR A 109 14.08 -13.46 -1.97
N THR A 110 13.53 -14.45 -1.26
CA THR A 110 13.61 -15.85 -1.66
C THR A 110 12.53 -16.18 -2.70
N LYS A 111 12.74 -17.27 -3.44
CA LYS A 111 11.75 -17.76 -4.40
C LYS A 111 10.53 -18.28 -3.64
N GLY A 112 9.41 -17.55 -3.75
CA GLY A 112 8.12 -17.96 -3.21
C GLY A 112 7.38 -18.96 -4.10
N GLN A 113 6.16 -19.30 -3.68
CA GLN A 113 5.27 -20.15 -4.46
C GLN A 113 4.92 -19.50 -5.82
N PRO A 114 4.99 -20.25 -6.94
CA PRO A 114 4.73 -19.70 -8.27
C PRO A 114 3.35 -19.05 -8.43
N THR A 115 2.31 -19.61 -7.79
CA THR A 115 0.94 -19.08 -7.84
C THR A 115 0.84 -17.66 -7.30
N ASN A 116 1.36 -17.43 -6.09
CA ASN A 116 1.35 -16.11 -5.44
C ASN A 116 2.20 -15.12 -6.23
N TYR A 117 3.31 -15.59 -6.81
CA TYR A 117 4.18 -14.76 -7.64
C TYR A 117 3.48 -14.29 -8.93
N VAL A 118 2.79 -15.19 -9.64
CA VAL A 118 2.02 -14.85 -10.84
C VAL A 118 0.91 -13.84 -10.51
N GLN A 119 0.17 -14.05 -9.41
CA GLN A 119 -0.89 -13.13 -8.99
C GLN A 119 -0.33 -11.73 -8.70
N SER A 120 0.74 -11.64 -7.91
CA SER A 120 1.41 -10.37 -7.62
C SER A 120 1.93 -9.70 -8.89
N LEU A 121 2.45 -10.47 -9.85
CA LEU A 121 2.97 -9.95 -11.10
C LEU A 121 1.87 -9.37 -12.00
N VAL A 122 0.72 -10.05 -12.15
CA VAL A 122 -0.42 -9.53 -12.93
C VAL A 122 -0.92 -8.21 -12.34
N THR A 123 -1.06 -8.12 -11.01
CA THR A 123 -1.44 -6.86 -10.34
C THR A 123 -0.42 -5.75 -10.57
N ALA A 124 0.88 -6.10 -10.59
CA ALA A 124 1.93 -5.13 -10.88
C ALA A 124 1.92 -4.68 -12.35
N MET A 125 1.51 -5.53 -13.28
CA MET A 125 1.43 -5.19 -14.70
C MET A 125 0.41 -4.08 -15.00
N ASP A 126 -0.64 -3.99 -14.18
CA ASP A 126 -1.67 -2.97 -14.32
C ASP A 126 -1.29 -1.62 -13.69
N LYS A 127 -0.37 -1.63 -12.71
CA LYS A 127 0.03 -0.46 -11.91
C LYS A 127 1.35 0.18 -12.34
N PHE A 128 2.30 -0.61 -12.86
CA PHE A 128 3.68 -0.18 -13.14
C PHE A 128 4.02 -0.25 -14.63
N PRO A 129 5.07 0.45 -15.11
CA PRO A 129 5.58 0.22 -16.47
C PRO A 129 6.29 -1.15 -16.59
N PRO A 130 6.48 -1.68 -17.82
CA PRO A 130 7.10 -2.99 -18.04
C PRO A 130 8.48 -3.18 -17.41
N SER A 131 9.25 -2.10 -17.28
CA SER A 131 10.55 -2.10 -16.61
C SER A 131 10.47 -2.38 -15.10
N LEU A 132 9.29 -2.19 -14.49
CA LEU A 132 9.08 -2.23 -13.05
C LEU A 132 8.06 -3.29 -12.60
N TYR A 133 7.61 -4.19 -13.48
CA TYR A 133 6.66 -5.24 -13.10
C TYR A 133 7.14 -6.11 -11.93
N ILE A 134 8.44 -6.39 -11.88
CA ILE A 134 9.03 -7.27 -10.86
C ILE A 134 9.44 -6.48 -9.60
N ALA A 135 10.09 -5.33 -9.80
CA ALA A 135 10.70 -4.54 -8.73
C ALA A 135 9.73 -3.51 -8.11
N GLY A 136 8.79 -2.98 -8.90
CA GLY A 136 7.85 -1.93 -8.50
C GLY A 136 7.04 -2.23 -7.23
N PRO A 137 6.39 -3.39 -7.08
CA PRO A 137 5.59 -3.68 -5.89
C PRO A 137 6.41 -3.89 -4.61
N ARG A 138 7.73 -4.09 -4.72
CA ARG A 138 8.62 -4.45 -3.59
C ARG A 138 9.63 -3.38 -3.23
N ARG A 139 9.56 -2.23 -3.90
CA ARG A 139 10.45 -1.09 -3.65
C ARG A 139 9.59 0.15 -3.53
N VAL A 140 9.93 1.07 -2.63
CA VAL A 140 9.37 2.43 -2.67
C VAL A 140 9.56 3.02 -4.06
N ALA A 141 8.47 3.07 -4.83
CA ALA A 141 8.44 3.56 -6.19
C ALA A 141 8.47 5.09 -6.13
N LEU A 142 9.56 5.65 -6.63
CA LEU A 142 9.65 7.10 -6.81
C LEU A 142 9.07 7.43 -8.17
N LEU A 143 8.14 8.38 -8.19
CA LEU A 143 7.41 8.80 -9.38
C LEU A 143 8.28 9.30 -10.55
N GLU A 144 9.60 9.41 -10.35
CA GLU A 144 10.52 9.88 -11.36
C GLU A 144 11.60 8.85 -11.65
N THR A 145 11.33 7.94 -12.58
CA THR A 145 12.07 7.79 -13.85
C THR A 145 11.70 6.47 -14.52
N PRO A 146 11.29 6.47 -15.80
CA PRO A 146 11.02 5.23 -16.53
C PRO A 146 12.26 4.35 -16.79
N THR A 147 13.48 4.79 -16.45
CA THR A 147 14.69 4.23 -17.09
C THR A 147 15.94 4.02 -16.24
N THR A 148 15.98 4.37 -14.94
CA THR A 148 17.25 4.24 -14.17
C THR A 148 17.32 3.10 -13.16
N LEU A 149 16.32 2.20 -13.16
CA LEU A 149 16.26 1.08 -12.20
C LEU A 149 16.76 -0.27 -12.77
N ILE A 150 17.12 -0.32 -14.07
CA ILE A 150 17.56 -1.55 -14.74
C ILE A 150 19.09 -1.60 -14.95
N SER A 151 19.83 -0.48 -14.85
CA SER A 151 21.23 -0.44 -15.30
C SER A 151 22.29 -0.57 -14.21
N SER A 152 21.91 -0.74 -12.93
CA SER A 152 22.85 -0.72 -11.81
C SER A 152 22.62 -1.94 -10.92
N ASP A 153 23.60 -2.83 -10.90
CA ASP A 153 23.69 -3.99 -9.98
C ASP A 153 24.00 -3.55 -8.52
N GLN A 154 24.21 -2.24 -8.32
CA GLN A 154 24.50 -1.65 -7.03
C GLN A 154 23.22 -1.45 -6.20
N PRO A 155 23.29 -1.73 -4.88
CA PRO A 155 22.17 -1.52 -3.98
C PRO A 155 21.82 -0.04 -3.94
N ARG A 156 20.53 0.25 -3.90
CA ARG A 156 20.03 1.59 -3.64
C ARG A 156 20.09 1.89 -2.14
N THR A 157 21.11 2.64 -1.71
CA THR A 157 21.30 3.01 -0.30
C THR A 157 20.80 4.41 0.06
N SER A 158 20.45 5.24 -0.93
CA SER A 158 19.97 6.62 -0.75
C SER A 158 19.06 7.13 -1.88
N PHE A 159 18.35 8.23 -1.62
CA PHE A 159 17.61 8.97 -2.65
C PHE A 159 18.57 9.66 -3.64
N LYS A 160 18.19 9.73 -4.92
CA LYS A 160 19.03 10.36 -5.96
C LYS A 160 18.91 11.89 -5.96
N SER A 161 17.72 12.39 -5.61
CA SER A 161 17.41 13.83 -5.49
C SER A 161 16.65 14.09 -4.18
N ASN A 162 16.84 15.27 -3.60
CA ASN A 162 16.06 15.73 -2.46
C ASN A 162 14.56 15.89 -2.81
N GLU A 163 14.23 16.17 -4.07
CA GLU A 163 12.84 16.32 -4.52
C GLU A 163 12.03 15.03 -4.31
N GLN A 164 12.64 13.88 -4.59
CA GLN A 164 12.00 12.58 -4.40
C GLN A 164 11.66 12.32 -2.93
N ARG A 165 12.53 12.76 -2.04
CA ARG A 165 12.33 12.66 -0.60
C ARG A 165 11.20 13.58 -0.14
N GLU A 166 11.17 14.81 -0.65
CA GLU A 166 10.13 15.77 -0.31
C GLU A 166 8.74 15.31 -0.79
N ILE A 167 8.64 14.64 -1.94
CA ILE A 167 7.37 14.01 -2.39
C ILE A 167 6.87 12.97 -1.39
N LEU A 168 7.75 12.09 -0.91
CA LEU A 168 7.38 11.04 0.04
C LEU A 168 7.00 11.64 1.40
N LYS A 169 7.72 12.67 1.82
CA LYS A 169 7.46 13.42 3.04
C LYS A 169 6.13 14.16 2.95
N SER A 170 5.86 14.86 1.84
CA SER A 170 4.59 15.56 1.64
C SER A 170 3.41 14.60 1.61
N ALA A 171 3.54 13.44 0.96
CA ALA A 171 2.49 12.41 0.94
C ALA A 171 2.23 11.85 2.34
N SER A 172 3.28 11.61 3.12
CA SER A 172 3.17 11.12 4.50
C SER A 172 2.53 12.17 5.42
N THR A 173 2.93 13.44 5.29
CA THR A 173 2.33 14.56 6.03
C THR A 173 0.86 14.77 5.63
N ASP A 174 0.51 14.66 4.34
CA ASP A 174 -0.88 14.75 3.89
C ASP A 174 -1.74 13.65 4.50
N LEU A 175 -1.27 12.40 4.49
CA LEU A 175 -1.96 11.28 5.14
C LEU A 175 -2.19 11.55 6.63
N VAL A 176 -1.14 11.93 7.36
CA VAL A 176 -1.23 12.21 8.81
C VAL A 176 -2.20 13.37 9.08
N ASN A 177 -2.19 14.41 8.26
CA ASN A 177 -3.12 15.54 8.41
C ASN A 177 -4.58 15.13 8.21
N ARG A 178 -4.84 14.21 7.27
CA ARG A 178 -6.17 13.66 6.99
C ARG A 178 -6.68 12.70 8.06
N LEU A 179 -5.80 12.15 8.92
CA LEU A 179 -6.20 11.37 10.10
C LEU A 179 -6.77 12.31 11.16
N THR A 180 -8.08 12.56 11.09
CA THR A 180 -8.85 13.33 12.07
C THR A 180 -9.92 12.46 12.71
N VAL A 181 -10.35 12.85 13.92
CA VAL A 181 -11.40 12.14 14.66
C VAL A 181 -12.69 12.07 13.85
N ASP A 182 -13.01 13.12 13.10
CA ASP A 182 -14.25 13.21 12.31
C ASP A 182 -14.31 12.23 11.13
N ASN A 183 -13.15 11.78 10.64
CA ASN A 183 -13.02 10.83 9.53
C ASN A 183 -12.72 9.40 10.02
N SER A 184 -12.96 9.10 11.30
CA SER A 184 -12.65 7.81 11.91
C SER A 184 -13.91 7.02 12.29
N PHE A 185 -13.81 5.70 12.16
CA PHE A 185 -14.81 4.76 12.68
C PHE A 185 -14.14 3.88 13.72
N LEU A 186 -14.80 3.68 14.86
CA LEU A 186 -14.35 2.80 15.93
C LEU A 186 -15.21 1.55 15.96
N THR A 187 -14.57 0.38 15.87
CA THR A 187 -15.22 -0.91 16.00
C THR A 187 -14.62 -1.66 17.18
N VAL A 188 -15.46 -2.08 18.12
CA VAL A 188 -15.03 -2.86 19.30
C VAL A 188 -15.68 -4.23 19.25
N PHE A 189 -14.84 -5.28 19.23
CA PHE A 189 -15.29 -6.67 19.29
C PHE A 189 -15.02 -7.23 20.69
N SER A 190 -16.05 -7.70 21.38
CA SER A 190 -15.89 -8.42 22.64
C SER A 190 -16.98 -9.47 22.81
N LYS A 191 -16.61 -10.64 23.33
CA LYS A 191 -17.53 -11.78 23.57
C LYS A 191 -18.59 -11.49 24.62
N SER A 192 -18.35 -10.51 25.48
CA SER A 192 -19.25 -10.11 26.58
C SER A 192 -19.94 -8.77 26.32
N PHE A 193 -19.75 -8.18 25.14
CA PHE A 193 -20.15 -6.80 24.86
C PHE A 193 -21.32 -6.77 23.88
N GLU A 194 -22.53 -6.66 24.42
CA GLU A 194 -23.75 -6.45 23.64
C GLU A 194 -23.82 -4.97 23.19
N GLY A 195 -23.59 -4.74 21.91
CA GLY A 195 -24.17 -3.64 21.13
C GLY A 195 -23.85 -2.20 21.55
N ARG A 196 -22.68 -1.68 21.13
CA ARG A 196 -22.53 -0.23 20.89
C ARG A 196 -21.68 0.01 19.64
N GLN A 197 -22.31 0.45 18.55
CA GLN A 197 -21.58 1.12 17.47
C GLN A 197 -21.40 2.58 17.88
N LEU A 198 -20.15 3.00 18.02
CA LEU A 198 -19.80 4.33 18.48
C LEU A 198 -19.21 5.11 17.31
N LYS A 199 -19.83 6.23 16.94
CA LYS A 199 -19.26 7.17 15.98
C LYS A 199 -18.76 8.39 16.72
N MET A 200 -17.48 8.67 16.53
CA MET A 200 -16.86 9.87 17.06
C MET A 200 -17.31 11.05 16.19
N ARG A 201 -17.98 12.04 16.79
CA ARG A 201 -18.33 13.31 16.14
C ARG A 201 -17.94 14.44 17.07
N ASN A 202 -17.08 15.36 16.63
CA ASN A 202 -16.62 16.50 17.42
C ASN A 202 -16.00 16.11 18.78
N GLY A 203 -15.14 15.09 18.82
CA GLY A 203 -14.43 14.69 20.05
C GLY A 203 -15.34 14.14 21.17
N THR A 204 -16.61 13.86 20.88
CA THR A 204 -17.53 13.20 21.79
C THR A 204 -18.01 11.90 21.16
N VAL A 205 -17.97 10.81 21.93
CA VAL A 205 -18.51 9.51 21.56
C VAL A 205 -20.03 9.65 21.46
N GLN A 206 -20.60 9.59 20.25
CA GLN A 206 -22.05 9.53 20.07
C GLN A 206 -22.49 8.11 19.71
N HIS A 207 -23.51 7.65 20.41
CA HIS A 207 -24.18 6.38 20.14
C HIS A 207 -24.90 6.47 18.79
N ILE A 208 -24.56 5.59 17.85
CA ILE A 208 -25.43 5.34 16.70
C ILE A 208 -26.41 4.26 17.14
N MET A 209 -27.70 4.60 17.15
CA MET A 209 -28.80 3.63 17.20
C MET A 209 -28.94 2.91 15.86
#